data_AF-A0A7C7K6A7-F1
#
_entry.id   AF-A0A7C7K6A7-F1
#
_cell.length_a   1.000
_cell.length_b   1.000
_cell.length_c   1.000
_cell.angle_alpha   90.00
_cell.angle_beta   90.00
_cell.angle_gamma   90.00
#
_symmetry.space_group_name_H-M   'P 1'
#
loop_
_entity.id
_entity.type
_entity.pdbx_description
1 polymer ?
#
loop_
_entity_poly.entity_id
_entity_poly.type
_entity_poly.pdbx_seq_one_letter_code
_entity_poly.pdbx_strand_id
1 'polypeptide(L)'
;KIVWSNPERFSVWSGALATATDVVFYGTLEGYLKAVDAQTGRELWRFKTASGVIGNVNTYTHDGKQYVSVLSGVGGWAGIGMAIPDLENSSDGLGAVGAYKALSSWTNLGGVLSVFSL
;
A
#
# COMPACT_ATOMS: atom_id res chain seq x y z
N LYS A 1 -17.84 17.18 -0.23
CA LYS A 1 -17.63 16.97 -1.68
C LYS A 1 -16.25 16.36 -1.86
N ILE A 2 -16.08 15.40 -2.77
CA ILE A 2 -14.75 14.88 -3.14
C ILE A 2 -14.03 15.99 -3.93
N VAL A 3 -12.83 16.39 -3.50
CA VAL A 3 -12.04 17.47 -4.14
C VAL A 3 -11.25 16.92 -5.33
N TRP A 4 -10.65 15.75 -5.16
CA TRP A 4 -9.96 14.99 -6.20
C TRP A 4 -10.03 13.50 -5.86
N SER A 5 -9.76 12.64 -6.85
CA SER A 5 -9.72 11.18 -6.69
C SER A 5 -8.76 10.57 -7.70
N ASN A 6 -7.91 9.65 -7.26
CA ASN A 6 -7.00 8.90 -8.10
C ASN A 6 -7.48 7.44 -8.20
N PRO A 7 -7.69 6.90 -9.42
CA PRO A 7 -7.97 5.49 -9.56
C PRO A 7 -6.71 4.66 -9.26
N GLU A 8 -6.89 3.57 -8.51
CA GLU A 8 -5.86 2.55 -8.29
C GLU A 8 -6.32 1.21 -8.87
N ARG A 9 -5.36 0.38 -9.29
CA ARG A 9 -5.64 -0.92 -9.88
C ARG A 9 -6.35 -1.86 -8.91
N PHE A 10 -5.91 -1.83 -7.66
CA PHE A 10 -6.48 -2.57 -6.56
C PHE A 10 -6.89 -1.59 -5.45
N SER A 11 -7.69 -2.04 -4.51
CA SER A 11 -8.12 -1.22 -3.38
C SER A 11 -6.93 -0.69 -2.57
N VAL A 12 -7.04 0.55 -2.08
CA VAL A 12 -6.07 1.14 -1.16
C VAL A 12 -6.36 0.62 0.24
N TRP A 13 -5.66 -0.44 0.64
CA TRP A 13 -5.82 -1.07 1.96
C TRP A 13 -4.94 -0.45 3.05
N SER A 14 -3.90 0.28 2.66
CA SER A 14 -2.98 0.95 3.58
C SER A 14 -3.63 2.12 4.29
N GLY A 15 -3.14 2.47 5.48
CA GLY A 15 -3.35 3.80 6.04
C GLY A 15 -2.50 4.86 5.33
N ALA A 16 -3.08 6.04 5.11
CA ALA A 16 -2.39 7.20 4.55
C ALA A 16 -1.73 8.07 5.62
N LEU A 17 -0.66 8.78 5.24
CA LEU A 17 0.05 9.75 6.08
C LEU A 17 0.13 11.10 5.37
N ALA A 18 -0.51 12.12 5.93
CA ALA A 18 -0.34 13.50 5.49
C ALA A 18 0.78 14.19 6.29
N THR A 19 1.53 15.05 5.63
CA THR A 19 2.62 15.84 6.23
C THR A 19 2.31 17.34 6.16
N ALA A 20 3.02 18.15 6.95
CA ALA A 20 2.85 19.61 6.95
C ALA A 20 3.33 20.30 5.66
N THR A 21 4.00 19.58 4.76
CA THR A 21 4.53 20.11 3.49
C THR A 21 3.64 19.75 2.30
N ASP A 22 2.34 19.53 2.52
CA ASP A 22 1.35 19.19 1.50
C ASP A 22 1.66 17.92 0.70
N VAL A 23 2.34 16.95 1.32
CA VAL A 23 2.57 15.62 0.74
C VAL A 23 1.80 14.57 1.54
N VAL A 24 1.05 13.72 0.82
CA VAL A 24 0.35 12.56 1.36
C VAL A 24 0.98 11.28 0.84
N PHE A 25 1.31 10.37 1.73
CA PHE A 25 1.84 9.05 1.40
C PHE A 25 0.78 7.97 1.60
N TYR A 26 0.76 6.98 0.72
CA TYR A 26 -0.03 5.75 0.90
C TYR A 26 0.59 4.57 0.15
N GLY A 27 0.22 3.37 0.54
CA GLY A 27 0.67 2.13 -0.07
C GLY A 27 -0.40 1.49 -0.96
N THR A 28 0.02 0.74 -1.96
CA THR A 28 -0.89 -0.03 -2.81
C THR A 28 -0.71 -1.53 -2.64
N LEU A 29 -1.74 -2.32 -2.98
CA LEU A 29 -1.69 -3.78 -2.85
C LEU A 29 -0.70 -4.42 -3.83
N GLU A 30 -0.44 -3.81 -4.97
CA GLU A 30 0.65 -4.21 -5.87
C GLU A 30 2.03 -3.72 -5.41
N GLY A 31 2.17 -3.16 -4.22
CA GLY A 31 3.45 -2.87 -3.59
C GLY A 31 4.12 -1.59 -4.06
N TYR A 32 3.35 -0.52 -4.31
CA TYR A 32 3.94 0.81 -4.42
C TYR A 32 3.73 1.58 -3.13
N LEU A 33 4.79 2.23 -2.63
CA LEU A 33 4.66 3.41 -1.78
C LEU A 33 4.58 4.61 -2.70
N LYS A 34 3.50 5.39 -2.61
CA LYS A 34 3.27 6.60 -3.42
C LYS A 34 3.27 7.83 -2.54
N ALA A 35 3.71 8.95 -3.10
CA ALA A 35 3.57 10.29 -2.55
C ALA A 35 2.76 11.13 -3.53
N VAL A 36 1.71 11.78 -3.04
CA VAL A 36 0.85 12.67 -3.83
C VAL A 36 0.79 14.06 -3.21
N ASP A 37 0.58 15.05 -4.06
CA ASP A 37 0.29 16.42 -3.67
C ASP A 37 -1.10 16.49 -2.99
N ALA A 38 -1.17 17.06 -1.79
CA ALA A 38 -2.38 17.07 -0.97
C ALA A 38 -3.52 17.91 -1.59
N GLN A 39 -3.20 18.93 -2.39
CA GLN A 39 -4.18 19.85 -2.95
C GLN A 39 -4.76 19.34 -4.27
N THR A 40 -3.92 18.68 -5.08
CA THR A 40 -4.26 18.27 -6.46
C THR A 40 -4.42 16.77 -6.64
N GLY A 41 -3.90 15.96 -5.72
CA GLY A 41 -3.82 14.50 -5.87
C GLY A 41 -2.74 14.04 -6.85
N ARG A 42 -1.95 14.93 -7.46
CA ARG A 42 -0.92 14.54 -8.45
C ARG A 42 0.15 13.64 -7.81
N GLU A 43 0.44 12.49 -8.41
CA GLU A 43 1.57 11.64 -8.02
C GLU A 43 2.89 12.42 -8.20
N LEU A 44 3.63 12.59 -7.11
CA LEU A 44 4.93 13.26 -7.06
C LEU A 44 6.07 12.25 -7.15
N TRP A 45 5.87 11.08 -6.55
CA TRP A 45 6.88 10.04 -6.46
C TRP A 45 6.24 8.69 -6.16
N ARG A 46 6.92 7.61 -6.58
CA ARG A 46 6.59 6.25 -6.17
C ARG A 46 7.81 5.35 -6.11
N PHE A 47 7.74 4.30 -5.29
CA PHE A 47 8.75 3.24 -5.22
C PHE A 47 8.10 1.87 -5.06
N LYS A 48 8.67 0.86 -5.75
CA LYS A 48 8.22 -0.54 -5.70
C LYS A 48 8.82 -1.24 -4.48
N THR A 49 8.01 -1.46 -3.45
CA THR A 49 8.37 -2.25 -2.27
C THR A 49 8.44 -3.74 -2.59
N ALA A 50 9.01 -4.53 -1.68
CA ALA A 50 9.17 -5.98 -1.87
C ALA A 50 7.83 -6.74 -1.96
N SER A 51 6.77 -6.19 -1.38
CA SER A 51 5.42 -6.79 -1.34
C SER A 51 4.35 -5.70 -1.24
N GLY A 52 3.07 -6.07 -1.42
CA GLY A 52 1.91 -5.22 -1.22
C GLY A 52 1.87 -4.58 0.17
N VAL A 53 1.33 -3.37 0.24
CA VAL A 53 1.24 -2.60 1.48
C VAL A 53 -0.19 -2.63 2.01
N ILE A 54 -0.37 -3.23 3.18
CA ILE A 54 -1.64 -3.21 3.93
C ILE A 54 -1.54 -2.44 5.25
N GLY A 55 -0.32 -2.08 5.67
CA GLY A 55 -0.07 -1.31 6.89
C GLY A 55 -0.13 0.20 6.66
N ASN A 56 0.16 0.96 7.70
CA ASN A 56 0.19 2.42 7.65
C ASN A 56 1.59 2.92 7.24
N VAL A 57 1.63 4.05 6.54
CA VAL A 57 2.88 4.81 6.37
C VAL A 57 3.14 5.62 7.64
N ASN A 58 4.39 5.65 8.12
CA ASN A 58 4.79 6.40 9.30
C ASN A 58 5.97 7.33 8.98
N THR A 59 6.10 8.44 9.73
CA THR A 59 7.28 9.32 9.64
C THR A 59 7.82 9.63 11.03
N TYR A 60 9.13 9.86 11.12
CA TYR A 60 9.85 10.20 12.34
C TYR A 60 11.12 10.98 12.00
N THR A 61 11.75 11.56 13.03
CA THR A 61 13.04 12.24 12.91
C THR A 61 14.09 11.48 13.71
N HIS A 62 15.29 11.34 13.15
CA HIS A 62 16.47 10.83 13.83
C HIS A 62 17.69 11.66 13.39
N ASP A 63 18.47 12.14 14.35
CA ASP A 63 19.64 13.01 14.13
C ASP A 63 19.39 14.20 13.19
N GLY A 64 18.23 14.86 13.37
CA GLY A 64 17.83 16.02 12.58
C GLY A 64 17.34 15.71 11.16
N LYS A 65 17.35 14.43 10.74
CA LYS A 65 16.86 13.98 9.43
C LYS A 65 15.48 13.33 9.56
N GLN A 66 14.57 13.71 8.67
CA GLN A 66 13.25 13.08 8.57
C GLN A 66 13.32 11.78 7.77
N TYR A 67 12.61 10.76 8.25
CA TYR A 67 12.45 9.47 7.62
C TYR A 67 10.97 9.15 7.41
N VAL A 68 10.67 8.45 6.33
CA VAL A 68 9.36 7.85 6.05
C VAL A 68 9.54 6.34 6.02
N SER A 69 8.64 5.58 6.62
CA SER A 69 8.73 4.12 6.69
C SER A 69 7.40 3.44 6.43
N VAL A 70 7.46 2.25 5.84
CA VAL A 70 6.28 1.44 5.53
C VAL A 70 6.63 -0.04 5.58
N LEU A 71 5.72 -0.84 6.14
CA LEU A 71 5.80 -2.30 6.09
C LEU A 71 5.17 -2.82 4.79
N SER A 72 5.90 -3.69 4.11
CA SER A 72 5.43 -4.42 2.95
C SER A 72 5.28 -5.91 3.29
N GLY A 73 4.13 -6.47 2.92
CA GLY A 73 3.70 -7.81 3.25
C GLY A 73 2.19 -7.91 2.97
N VAL A 74 1.85 -8.27 1.74
CA VAL A 74 0.45 -8.40 1.32
C VAL A 74 -0.26 -9.48 2.15
N GLY A 75 -1.50 -9.21 2.53
CA GLY A 75 -2.26 -10.07 3.43
C GLY A 75 -3.58 -9.40 3.82
N GLY A 76 -4.01 -9.60 5.06
CA GLY A 76 -5.34 -9.19 5.49
C GLY A 76 -6.42 -9.83 4.61
N TRP A 77 -7.58 -9.20 4.52
CA TRP A 77 -8.67 -9.77 3.73
C TRP A 77 -8.45 -9.65 2.22
N ALA A 78 -7.86 -8.54 1.74
CA ALA A 78 -7.59 -8.35 0.32
C ALA A 78 -6.54 -9.34 -0.24
N GLY A 79 -5.58 -9.77 0.58
CA GLY A 79 -4.57 -10.77 0.22
C GLY A 79 -4.87 -12.18 0.71
N ILE A 80 -6.08 -12.49 1.20
CA ILE A 80 -6.33 -13.74 1.94
C ILE A 80 -6.07 -15.00 1.10
N GLY A 81 -6.41 -14.97 -0.20
CA GLY A 81 -6.15 -16.08 -1.13
C GLY A 81 -4.67 -16.28 -1.47
N MET A 82 -3.82 -15.30 -1.16
CA MET A 82 -2.37 -15.47 -1.23
C MET A 82 -1.77 -15.93 0.11
N ALA A 83 -2.40 -15.56 1.22
CA ALA A 83 -1.89 -15.82 2.57
C ALA A 83 -2.26 -17.22 3.11
N ILE A 84 -3.37 -17.80 2.66
CA ILE A 84 -3.84 -19.12 3.07
C ILE A 84 -3.86 -20.05 1.85
N PRO A 85 -2.92 -21.02 1.74
CA PRO A 85 -2.79 -21.88 0.56
C PRO A 85 -4.05 -22.67 0.19
N ASP A 86 -4.87 -23.04 1.17
CA ASP A 86 -6.05 -23.89 0.96
C ASP A 86 -7.27 -23.14 0.40
N LEU A 87 -7.18 -21.82 0.23
CA LEU A 87 -8.28 -21.00 -0.30
C LEU A 87 -8.09 -20.75 -1.80
N GLU A 88 -8.57 -21.68 -2.61
CA GLU A 88 -8.39 -21.64 -4.07
C GLU A 88 -9.66 -21.22 -4.83
N ASN A 89 -10.85 -21.42 -4.25
CA ASN A 89 -12.11 -21.15 -4.96
C ASN A 89 -12.44 -19.65 -4.91
N SER A 90 -13.04 -19.14 -5.99
CA SER A 90 -13.42 -17.72 -6.07
C SER A 90 -14.38 -17.27 -4.96
N SER A 91 -15.16 -18.18 -4.39
CA SER A 91 -16.09 -17.93 -3.27
C SER A 91 -15.43 -17.97 -1.89
N ASP A 92 -14.21 -18.50 -1.79
CA ASP A 92 -13.50 -18.66 -0.53
C ASP A 92 -13.09 -17.29 0.06
N GLY A 93 -12.80 -17.28 1.36
CA GLY A 93 -12.49 -16.04 2.07
C GLY A 93 -13.63 -15.01 1.96
N LEU A 94 -14.89 -15.49 2.01
CA LEU A 94 -16.10 -14.69 1.82
C LEU A 94 -16.11 -13.91 0.49
N GLY A 95 -15.59 -14.53 -0.58
CA GLY A 95 -15.52 -13.98 -1.95
C GLY A 95 -14.28 -13.14 -2.26
N ALA A 96 -13.43 -12.85 -1.26
CA ALA A 96 -12.24 -12.03 -1.46
C ALA A 96 -11.20 -12.72 -2.36
N VAL A 97 -11.10 -14.05 -2.30
CA VAL A 97 -10.17 -14.82 -3.14
C VAL A 97 -10.46 -14.57 -4.63
N GLY A 98 -11.74 -14.62 -5.03
CA GLY A 98 -12.16 -14.31 -6.39
C GLY A 98 -11.96 -12.84 -6.76
N ALA A 99 -12.36 -11.93 -5.86
CA ALA A 99 -12.28 -10.48 -6.10
C ALA A 99 -10.84 -9.99 -6.35
N TYR A 100 -9.85 -10.60 -5.67
CA TYR A 100 -8.43 -10.24 -5.78
C TYR A 100 -7.59 -11.29 -6.51
N LYS A 101 -8.19 -12.18 -7.31
CA LYS A 101 -7.48 -13.27 -8.00
C LYS A 101 -6.26 -12.81 -8.81
N ALA A 102 -6.32 -11.62 -9.40
CA ALA A 102 -5.23 -11.07 -10.20
C ALA A 102 -4.06 -10.51 -9.36
N LEU A 103 -4.20 -10.33 -8.05
CA LEU A 103 -3.22 -9.67 -7.19
C LEU A 103 -1.89 -10.43 -7.14
N SER A 104 -1.93 -11.77 -7.17
CA SER A 104 -0.75 -12.64 -7.16
C SER A 104 0.17 -12.45 -8.36
N SER A 105 -0.32 -11.87 -9.47
CA SER A 105 0.52 -11.53 -10.63
C SER A 105 1.38 -10.28 -10.41
N TRP A 106 1.17 -9.52 -9.33
CA TRP A 106 1.82 -8.21 -9.11
C TRP A 106 2.67 -8.13 -7.83
N THR A 107 2.42 -9.02 -6.88
CA THR A 107 3.11 -9.09 -5.61
C THR A 107 3.18 -10.53 -5.13
N ASN A 108 4.08 -10.80 -4.18
CA ASN A 108 4.13 -12.04 -3.40
C ASN A 108 3.94 -11.70 -1.92
N LEU A 109 3.81 -12.71 -1.06
CA LEU A 109 3.93 -12.53 0.40
C LEU A 109 5.29 -11.89 0.75
N GLY A 110 5.35 -11.22 1.90
CA GLY A 110 6.55 -10.54 2.34
C GLY A 110 6.50 -10.12 3.80
N GLY A 111 7.55 -9.45 4.25
CA GLY A 111 7.71 -8.98 5.62
C GLY A 111 8.89 -8.03 5.75
N VAL A 112 8.90 -6.96 4.95
CA VAL A 112 10.03 -6.02 4.85
C VAL A 112 9.59 -4.62 5.26
N LEU A 113 10.30 -4.03 6.22
CA LEU A 113 10.23 -2.61 6.52
C LEU A 113 11.14 -1.84 5.57
N SER A 114 10.58 -0.95 4.77
CA SER A 114 11.35 -0.01 3.95
C SER A 114 11.39 1.35 4.64
N VAL A 115 12.56 1.99 4.66
CA VAL A 115 12.79 3.31 5.25
C VAL A 115 13.40 4.23 4.18
N PHE A 116 12.86 5.44 4.04
CA PHE A 116 13.18 6.41 3.01
C PHE A 116 13.59 7.73 3.65
N SER A 117 14.57 8.40 3.05
CA SER A 117 15.00 9.76 3.36
C SER A 117 15.63 10.39 2.12
N LEU A 118 15.77 11.72 2.08
CA LEU A 118 16.55 12.41 1.04
C LEU A 118 18.05 12.12 1.12
#